data_AF-A0A0R1K5S3-F1
#
_entry.id   AF-A0A0R1K5S3-F1
#
_cell.length_a   1.000
_cell.length_b   1.000
_cell.length_c   1.000
_cell.angle_alpha   90.00
_cell.angle_beta   90.00
_cell.angle_gamma   90.00
#
_symmetry.space_group_name_H-M   'P 1'
#
loop_
_entity.id
_entity.type
_entity.pdbx_description
1 polymer ?
#
loop_
_entity_poly.entity_id
_entity_poly.type
_entity_poly.pdbx_seq_one_letter_code
_entity_poly.pdbx_strand_id
1 'polypeptide(L)'
;MNSLLDLNTSNKFGFLIVGIFLMSLLTSMNFLKNDAQYNEYFMQKISNYWLYFIMQALTLFLVTLFSAIVVFLFSFMLSSDIIVDLVAIMSLATTGFVGVGIAFLCKPQWNKHPYAGQMGIILLVYVALAGSSIDLLHYVSWFLPPVSQMITIFQEQTSIRALIPTAIQQFVYACVLIVLSGTFYEKKLSN
;
A
#
# COMPACT_ATOMS: atom_id res chain seq x y z
N MET A 1 23.38 -1.94 -28.41
CA MET A 1 22.82 -0.93 -27.50
C MET A 1 22.14 -1.71 -26.39
N ASN A 2 22.89 -2.04 -25.34
CA ASN A 2 22.42 -2.92 -24.28
C ASN A 2 21.46 -2.12 -23.39
N SER A 3 20.17 -2.44 -23.50
CA SER A 3 19.13 -1.91 -22.63
C SER A 3 19.46 -2.31 -21.19
N LEU A 4 19.68 -1.32 -20.32
CA LEU A 4 20.00 -1.52 -18.91
C LEU A 4 18.89 -2.26 -18.12
N LEU A 5 17.76 -2.61 -18.75
CA LEU A 5 16.65 -3.37 -18.15
C LEU A 5 16.01 -4.33 -19.18
N ASP A 6 16.80 -5.21 -19.79
CA ASP A 6 16.26 -6.35 -20.57
C ASP A 6 15.78 -7.49 -19.64
N LEU A 7 14.95 -7.12 -18.66
CA LEU A 7 14.31 -8.05 -17.74
C LEU A 7 13.08 -8.68 -18.39
N ASN A 8 12.88 -9.97 -18.13
CA ASN A 8 11.65 -10.68 -18.47
C ASN A 8 10.42 -9.92 -17.91
N THR A 9 9.31 -9.91 -18.64
CA THR A 9 8.08 -9.16 -18.30
C THR A 9 7.57 -9.50 -16.89
N SER A 10 7.76 -10.75 -16.46
CA SER A 10 7.47 -11.20 -15.09
C SER A 10 8.29 -10.48 -14.01
N ASN A 11 9.59 -10.31 -14.24
CA ASN A 11 10.46 -9.61 -13.30
C ASN A 11 10.17 -8.11 -13.27
N LYS A 12 9.85 -7.51 -14.44
CA LYS A 12 9.46 -6.09 -14.54
C LYS A 12 8.21 -5.81 -13.70
N PHE A 13 7.19 -6.65 -13.80
CA PHE A 13 5.97 -6.50 -13.00
C PHE A 13 6.23 -6.67 -11.50
N GLY A 14 7.04 -7.65 -11.10
CA GLY A 14 7.45 -7.81 -9.70
C GLY A 14 8.16 -6.58 -9.13
N PHE A 15 9.08 -5.97 -9.89
CA PHE A 15 9.72 -4.73 -9.50
C PHE A 15 8.75 -3.55 -9.41
N LEU A 16 7.75 -3.46 -10.30
CA LEU A 16 6.73 -2.42 -10.25
C LEU A 16 5.84 -2.56 -9.00
N ILE A 17 5.46 -3.77 -8.62
CA ILE A 17 4.71 -4.06 -7.39
C ILE A 17 5.50 -3.60 -6.15
N VAL A 18 6.77 -4.00 -6.03
CA VAL A 18 7.61 -3.59 -4.88
C VAL A 18 7.85 -2.08 -4.90
N GLY A 19 8.10 -1.51 -6.08
CA GLY A 19 8.33 -0.09 -6.27
C GLY A 19 7.12 0.75 -5.84
N ILE A 20 5.92 0.39 -6.30
CA ILE A 20 4.71 1.16 -5.95
C ILE A 20 4.33 0.99 -4.48
N PHE A 21 4.56 -0.19 -3.90
CA PHE A 21 4.39 -0.42 -2.48
C PHE A 21 5.26 0.53 -1.65
N LEU A 22 6.57 0.56 -1.92
CA LEU A 22 7.52 1.41 -1.20
C LEU A 22 7.25 2.90 -1.45
N MET A 23 6.99 3.28 -2.71
CA MET A 23 6.68 4.67 -3.07
C MET A 23 5.43 5.17 -2.35
N SER A 24 4.37 4.35 -2.35
CA SER A 24 3.12 4.65 -1.66
C SER A 24 3.32 4.79 -0.15
N LEU A 25 4.04 3.84 0.46
CA LEU A 25 4.38 3.86 1.89
C LEU A 25 5.10 5.16 2.25
N LEU A 26 6.21 5.47 1.58
CA LEU A 26 7.01 6.67 1.87
C LEU A 26 6.23 7.97 1.64
N THR A 27 5.43 8.03 0.57
CA THR A 27 4.60 9.20 0.27
C THR A 27 3.53 9.41 1.34
N SER A 28 2.87 8.33 1.76
CA SER A 28 1.85 8.35 2.80
C SER A 28 2.42 8.73 4.15
N MET A 29 3.62 8.23 4.48
CA MET A 29 4.34 8.62 5.68
C MET A 29 4.62 10.12 5.71
N ASN A 30 5.17 10.65 4.61
CA ASN A 30 5.51 12.06 4.51
C ASN A 30 4.25 12.94 4.59
N PHE A 31 3.18 12.55 3.88
CA PHE A 31 1.89 13.25 3.93
C PHE A 31 1.33 13.31 5.35
N LEU A 32 1.20 12.17 6.03
CA LEU A 32 0.63 12.07 7.37
C LEU A 32 1.49 12.80 8.43
N LYS A 33 2.82 12.82 8.27
CA LYS A 33 3.73 13.59 9.13
C LYS A 33 3.52 15.08 8.95
N ASN A 34 3.49 15.57 7.71
CA ASN A 34 3.34 16.99 7.41
C ASN A 34 1.94 17.49 7.79
N ASP A 35 0.91 16.70 7.51
CA ASP A 35 -0.48 17.03 7.86
C ASP A 35 -0.65 17.19 9.39
N ALA A 36 0.02 16.34 10.18
CA ALA A 36 0.04 16.49 11.64
C ALA A 36 0.76 17.77 12.13
N GLN A 37 1.73 18.30 11.37
CA GLN A 37 2.49 19.49 11.76
C GLN A 37 1.84 20.80 11.32
N TYR A 38 1.22 20.82 10.14
CA TYR A 38 0.74 22.06 9.51
C TYR A 38 -0.78 22.23 9.56
N ASN A 39 -1.54 21.16 9.79
CA ASN A 39 -3.00 21.17 9.62
C ASN A 39 -3.79 21.10 10.93
N GLU A 40 -3.16 21.33 12.09
CA GLU A 40 -3.82 21.38 13.41
C GLU A 40 -5.01 22.35 13.42
N TYR A 41 -4.89 23.50 12.75
CA TYR A 41 -5.97 24.49 12.65
C TYR A 41 -7.17 24.00 11.84
N PHE A 42 -6.96 23.16 10.82
CA PHE A 42 -8.04 22.59 10.02
C PHE A 42 -8.80 21.50 10.79
N MET A 43 -8.05 20.73 11.59
CA MET A 43 -8.60 19.73 12.50
C MET A 43 -9.49 20.37 13.58
N GLN A 44 -9.06 21.51 14.15
CA GLN A 44 -9.86 22.29 15.10
C GLN A 44 -11.14 22.86 14.47
N LYS A 45 -11.10 23.24 13.18
CA LYS A 45 -12.24 23.85 12.48
C LYS A 45 -13.32 22.85 12.05
N ILE A 46 -12.95 21.63 11.70
CA ILE A 46 -13.89 20.57 11.31
C ILE A 46 -14.61 19.98 12.53
N SER A 47 -13.99 20.02 13.72
CA SER A 47 -14.52 19.48 15.00
C SER A 47 -14.92 17.99 15.00
N ASN A 48 -14.73 17.29 13.88
CA ASN A 48 -15.07 15.89 13.70
C ASN A 48 -13.83 15.10 13.27
N TYR A 49 -13.34 14.27 14.20
CA TYR A 49 -12.17 13.41 14.01
C TYR A 49 -12.35 12.42 12.85
N TRP A 50 -13.48 11.73 12.80
CA TRP A 50 -13.75 10.70 11.80
C TRP A 50 -13.84 11.27 10.39
N LEU A 51 -14.44 12.45 10.24
CA LEU A 51 -14.52 13.11 8.93
C LEU A 51 -13.12 13.51 8.44
N TYR A 52 -12.30 14.09 9.31
CA TYR A 52 -10.91 14.42 8.98
C TYR A 52 -10.07 13.17 8.63
N PHE A 53 -10.22 12.11 9.42
CA PHE A 53 -9.54 10.83 9.19
C PHE A 53 -9.92 10.19 7.85
N ILE A 54 -11.21 10.16 7.52
CA ILE A 54 -11.71 9.64 6.25
C ILE A 54 -11.19 10.47 5.08
N MET A 55 -11.11 11.80 5.21
CA MET A 55 -10.56 12.66 4.16
C MET A 55 -9.07 12.44 3.92
N GLN A 56 -8.27 12.19 4.97
CA GLN A 56 -6.87 11.78 4.81
C GLN A 56 -6.76 10.46 4.04
N ALA A 57 -7.56 9.45 4.43
CA ALA A 57 -7.55 8.14 3.79
C ALA A 57 -7.97 8.22 2.32
N LEU A 58 -9.02 9.00 2.01
CA LEU A 58 -9.51 9.23 0.66
C LEU A 58 -8.45 9.92 -0.21
N THR A 59 -7.77 10.94 0.33
CA THR A 59 -6.71 11.65 -0.39
C THR A 59 -5.57 10.71 -0.75
N LEU A 60 -5.10 9.90 0.19
CA LEU A 60 -4.04 8.93 -0.05
C LEU A 60 -4.46 7.80 -0.99
N PHE A 61 -5.73 7.37 -0.95
CA PHE A 61 -6.28 6.45 -1.93
C PHE A 61 -6.25 7.03 -3.36
N LEU A 62 -6.65 8.29 -3.54
CA LEU A 62 -6.61 8.93 -4.86
C LEU A 62 -5.17 9.12 -5.38
N VAL A 63 -4.24 9.52 -4.50
CA VAL A 63 -2.81 9.67 -4.85
C VAL A 63 -2.19 8.34 -5.28
N THR A 64 -2.52 7.25 -4.58
CA THR A 64 -2.03 5.91 -4.92
C THR A 64 -2.62 5.37 -6.20
N LEU A 65 -3.92 5.56 -6.43
CA LEU A 65 -4.58 5.21 -7.68
C LEU A 65 -3.97 5.97 -8.87
N PHE A 66 -3.77 7.28 -8.72
CA PHE A 66 -3.11 8.10 -9.76
C PHE A 66 -1.68 7.62 -10.02
N SER A 67 -0.92 7.35 -8.96
CA SER A 67 0.45 6.84 -9.08
C SER A 67 0.50 5.48 -9.79
N ALA A 68 -0.45 4.59 -9.53
CA ALA A 68 -0.56 3.29 -10.20
C ALA A 68 -0.81 3.44 -11.70
N ILE A 69 -1.70 4.35 -12.10
CA ILE A 69 -1.96 4.65 -13.51
C ILE A 69 -0.69 5.18 -14.18
N VAL A 70 -0.03 6.15 -13.57
CA VAL A 70 1.20 6.76 -14.12
C VAL A 70 2.31 5.72 -14.26
N VAL A 71 2.59 4.96 -13.20
CA VAL A 71 3.62 3.91 -13.20
C VAL A 71 3.32 2.85 -14.26
N PHE A 72 2.05 2.44 -14.42
CA PHE A 72 1.65 1.49 -15.44
C PHE A 72 1.89 2.04 -16.86
N LEU A 73 1.47 3.27 -17.14
CA LEU A 73 1.68 3.91 -18.46
C LEU A 73 3.16 4.02 -18.83
N PHE A 74 4.02 4.38 -17.88
CA PHE A 74 5.47 4.46 -18.10
C PHE A 74 6.19 3.11 -18.13
N SER A 75 5.54 2.03 -17.70
CA SER A 75 6.12 0.68 -17.73
C SER A 75 6.15 0.05 -19.13
N PHE A 76 5.46 0.65 -20.11
CA PHE A 76 5.28 0.11 -21.46
C PHE A 76 4.72 -1.34 -21.51
N MET A 77 4.05 -1.80 -20.46
CA MET A 77 3.39 -3.12 -20.39
C MET A 77 1.98 -3.14 -21.00
N LEU A 78 1.69 -2.24 -21.94
CA LEU A 78 0.39 -2.13 -22.60
C LEU A 78 0.08 -3.41 -23.38
N SER A 79 -1.05 -4.04 -23.06
CA SER A 79 -1.56 -5.20 -23.77
C SER A 79 -2.56 -4.78 -24.86
N SER A 80 -2.86 -5.71 -25.77
CA SER A 80 -3.95 -5.53 -26.74
C SER A 80 -5.34 -5.68 -26.11
N ASP A 81 -5.43 -6.31 -24.93
CA ASP A 81 -6.67 -6.47 -24.16
C ASP A 81 -6.73 -5.44 -23.01
N ILE A 82 -7.67 -4.50 -23.09
CA ILE A 82 -7.93 -3.46 -22.09
C ILE A 82 -8.21 -4.06 -20.70
N ILE A 83 -8.81 -5.25 -20.64
CA ILE A 83 -9.13 -5.91 -19.37
C ILE A 83 -7.84 -6.30 -18.63
N VAL A 84 -6.81 -6.71 -19.36
CA VAL A 84 -5.50 -7.10 -18.79
C VAL A 84 -4.82 -5.89 -18.17
N ASP A 85 -4.84 -4.75 -18.87
CA ASP A 85 -4.27 -3.49 -18.39
C ASP A 85 -5.00 -2.99 -17.14
N LEU A 86 -6.33 -3.09 -17.12
CA LEU A 86 -7.13 -2.69 -15.96
C LEU A 86 -6.82 -3.55 -14.73
N VAL A 87 -6.66 -4.87 -14.90
CA VAL A 87 -6.29 -5.76 -13.79
C VAL A 87 -4.88 -5.46 -13.27
N ALA A 88 -3.94 -5.12 -14.16
CA ALA A 88 -2.60 -4.72 -13.76
C ALA A 88 -2.60 -3.41 -12.96
N ILE A 89 -3.34 -2.38 -13.43
CA ILE A 89 -3.51 -1.11 -12.71
C ILE A 89 -4.16 -1.33 -11.34
N MET A 90 -5.23 -2.13 -11.29
CA MET A 90 -5.91 -2.48 -10.04
C MET A 90 -4.97 -3.19 -9.06
N SER A 91 -4.13 -4.10 -9.56
CA SER A 91 -3.15 -4.83 -8.73
C SER A 91 -2.08 -3.88 -8.16
N LEU A 92 -1.59 -2.96 -8.98
CA LEU A 92 -0.63 -1.92 -8.55
C LEU A 92 -1.26 -0.95 -7.54
N ALA A 93 -2.50 -0.50 -7.78
CA ALA A 93 -3.21 0.41 -6.90
C ALA A 93 -3.50 -0.21 -5.53
N THR A 94 -3.98 -1.46 -5.51
CA THR A 94 -4.28 -2.18 -4.27
C THR A 94 -3.02 -2.51 -3.48
N THR A 95 -1.94 -2.91 -4.16
CA THR A 95 -0.61 -3.06 -3.53
C THR A 95 -0.13 -1.74 -2.90
N GLY A 96 -0.24 -0.63 -3.64
CA GLY A 96 0.09 0.70 -3.11
C GLY A 96 -0.76 1.04 -1.89
N PHE A 97 -2.05 0.71 -1.92
CA PHE A 97 -2.97 0.98 -0.82
C PHE A 97 -2.65 0.17 0.45
N VAL A 98 -2.07 -1.03 0.33
CA VAL A 98 -1.51 -1.74 1.50
C VAL A 98 -0.41 -0.93 2.18
N GLY A 99 0.46 -0.27 1.39
CA GLY A 99 1.46 0.67 1.90
C GLY A 99 0.84 1.83 2.67
N VAL A 100 -0.30 2.36 2.19
CA VAL A 100 -1.08 3.40 2.91
C VAL A 100 -1.56 2.87 4.25
N GLY A 101 -2.14 1.66 4.29
CA GLY A 101 -2.64 1.06 5.54
C GLY A 101 -1.55 0.87 6.59
N ILE A 102 -0.36 0.41 6.18
CA ILE A 102 0.80 0.29 7.09
C ILE A 102 1.25 1.67 7.59
N ALA A 103 1.27 2.68 6.70
CA ALA A 103 1.60 4.05 7.09
C ALA A 103 0.59 4.59 8.14
N PHE A 104 -0.71 4.32 7.97
CA PHE A 104 -1.72 4.70 8.94
C PHE A 104 -1.54 4.03 10.31
N LEU A 105 -1.16 2.75 10.36
CA LEU A 105 -0.87 2.08 11.63
C LEU A 105 0.33 2.68 12.37
N CYS A 106 1.36 3.09 11.64
CA CYS A 106 2.61 3.60 12.20
C CYS A 106 2.61 5.10 12.50
N LYS A 107 1.58 5.85 12.05
CA LYS A 107 1.40 7.28 12.30
C LYS A 107 1.54 7.72 13.79
N PRO A 108 1.24 6.93 14.86
CA PRO A 108 1.34 7.44 16.24
C PRO A 108 2.77 7.42 16.75
N GLN A 109 3.59 6.52 16.19
CA GLN A 109 4.96 6.30 16.62
C GLN A 109 5.90 7.36 16.03
N TRP A 110 5.57 7.98 14.89
CA TRP A 110 6.45 8.94 14.25
C TRP A 110 6.65 10.25 15.01
N ASN A 111 5.61 10.74 15.70
CA ASN A 111 5.69 12.01 16.43
C ASN A 111 6.24 11.84 17.86
N LYS A 112 6.10 10.65 18.46
CA LYS A 112 6.50 10.41 19.87
C LYS A 112 7.73 9.51 20.03
N HIS A 113 7.95 8.55 19.13
CA HIS A 113 9.03 7.57 19.20
C HIS A 113 9.57 7.24 17.80
N PRO A 114 10.40 8.12 17.19
CA PRO A 114 10.83 7.99 15.81
C PRO A 114 11.52 6.65 15.50
N TYR A 115 12.32 6.14 16.43
CA TYR A 115 13.01 4.85 16.29
C TYR A 115 12.08 3.64 16.32
N ALA A 116 11.04 3.67 17.18
CA ALA A 116 10.05 2.59 17.25
C ALA A 116 9.20 2.53 15.98
N GLY A 117 8.82 3.70 15.44
CA GLY A 117 8.11 3.79 14.18
C GLY A 117 8.92 3.29 12.98
N GLN A 118 10.21 3.61 12.93
CA GLN A 118 11.12 3.11 11.89
C GLN A 118 11.31 1.59 11.97
N MET A 119 11.53 1.03 13.17
CA MET A 119 11.63 -0.42 13.35
C MET A 119 10.32 -1.15 13.01
N GLY A 120 9.16 -0.59 13.41
CA GLY A 120 7.85 -1.15 13.09
C GLY A 120 7.57 -1.19 11.60
N ILE A 121 7.96 -0.15 10.85
CA ILE A 121 7.86 -0.14 9.39
C ILE A 121 8.75 -1.20 8.77
N ILE A 122 10.00 -1.33 9.20
CA ILE A 122 10.91 -2.34 8.65
C ILE A 122 10.34 -3.75 8.86
N LEU A 123 9.80 -4.03 10.05
CA LEU A 123 9.20 -5.32 10.36
C LEU A 123 7.94 -5.57 9.52
N LEU A 124 7.04 -4.59 9.41
CA LEU A 124 5.81 -4.72 8.60
C LEU A 124 6.10 -4.82 7.10
N VAL A 125 7.09 -4.09 6.59
CA VAL A 125 7.56 -4.20 5.20
C VAL A 125 8.18 -5.56 4.95
N TYR A 126 9.02 -6.05 5.88
CA TYR A 126 9.60 -7.38 5.80
C TYR A 126 8.51 -8.45 5.76
N VAL A 127 7.54 -8.41 6.68
CA VAL A 127 6.43 -9.38 6.70
C VAL A 127 5.56 -9.28 5.44
N ALA A 128 5.30 -8.08 4.93
CA ALA A 128 4.54 -7.87 3.70
C ALA A 128 5.27 -8.41 2.44
N LEU A 129 6.61 -8.36 2.42
CA LEU A 129 7.42 -8.82 1.28
C LEU A 129 7.90 -10.28 1.40
N ALA A 130 8.09 -10.81 2.61
CA ALA A 130 8.68 -12.13 2.85
C ALA A 130 7.71 -13.32 2.64
N GLY A 131 6.48 -13.06 2.18
CA GLY A 131 5.37 -14.01 2.21
C GLY A 131 5.65 -15.46 1.79
N SER A 132 4.86 -16.36 2.39
CA SER A 132 4.75 -17.83 2.23
C SER A 132 6.00 -18.71 2.32
N SER A 133 7.21 -18.15 2.27
CA SER A 133 8.46 -18.92 2.37
C SER A 133 8.75 -19.51 3.76
N ILE A 134 7.97 -19.11 4.78
CA ILE A 134 8.07 -19.56 6.17
C ILE A 134 6.69 -20.08 6.60
N ASP A 135 6.59 -21.33 7.03
CA ASP A 135 5.33 -21.99 7.43
C ASP A 135 4.55 -21.20 8.50
N LEU A 136 5.25 -20.51 9.41
CA LEU A 136 4.65 -19.62 10.42
C LEU A 136 3.89 -18.43 9.81
N LEU A 137 4.32 -17.94 8.65
CA LEU A 137 3.66 -16.83 7.95
C LEU A 137 2.43 -17.29 7.15
N HIS A 138 2.16 -18.59 7.01
CA HIS A 138 0.98 -19.09 6.29
C HIS A 138 -0.33 -18.83 7.05
N TYR A 139 -0.29 -18.71 8.37
CA TYR A 139 -1.44 -18.27 9.17
C TYR A 139 -1.60 -16.75 9.16
N VAL A 140 -0.46 -16.03 9.08
CA VAL A 140 -0.43 -14.57 9.01
C VAL A 140 -0.82 -14.06 7.63
N SER A 141 -0.56 -14.82 6.56
CA SER A 141 -0.89 -14.44 5.18
C SER A 141 -2.38 -14.25 4.93
N TRP A 142 -3.24 -14.90 5.72
CA TRP A 142 -4.69 -14.66 5.67
C TRP A 142 -5.08 -13.30 6.25
N PHE A 143 -4.33 -12.82 7.27
CA PHE A 143 -4.54 -11.51 7.89
C PHE A 143 -3.71 -10.40 7.24
N LEU A 144 -2.60 -10.74 6.59
CA LEU A 144 -1.58 -9.86 6.03
C LEU A 144 -1.26 -10.39 4.62
N PRO A 145 -2.14 -10.17 3.62
CA PRO A 145 -1.95 -10.67 2.27
C PRO A 145 -0.60 -10.17 1.76
N PRO A 146 0.38 -11.07 1.55
CA PRO A 146 1.72 -10.66 1.20
C PRO A 146 1.70 -9.94 -0.14
N VAL A 147 2.40 -8.83 -0.23
CA VAL A 147 2.72 -8.19 -1.51
C VAL A 147 3.43 -9.19 -2.44
N SER A 148 4.21 -10.12 -1.86
CA SER A 148 4.84 -11.22 -2.59
C SER A 148 3.86 -12.26 -3.15
N GLN A 149 2.63 -12.35 -2.64
CA GLN A 149 1.62 -13.25 -3.20
C GLN A 149 1.14 -12.78 -4.57
N MET A 150 1.10 -11.46 -4.82
CA MET A 150 0.85 -10.96 -6.18
C MET A 150 1.99 -11.28 -7.14
N ILE A 151 3.23 -11.22 -6.66
CA ILE A 151 4.43 -11.51 -7.47
C ILE A 151 4.46 -12.99 -7.84
N THR A 152 4.22 -13.89 -6.89
CA THR A 152 4.19 -15.34 -7.11
C THR A 152 3.05 -15.76 -8.03
N ILE A 153 1.83 -15.22 -7.85
CA ILE A 153 0.69 -15.51 -8.74
C ILE A 153 0.97 -15.04 -10.17
N PHE A 154 1.61 -13.88 -10.36
CA PHE A 154 1.99 -13.41 -11.69
C PHE A 154 3.13 -14.22 -12.33
N GLN A 155 3.99 -14.83 -11.52
CA GLN A 155 5.08 -15.70 -11.98
C GLN A 155 4.61 -17.10 -12.33
N GLU A 156 3.67 -17.66 -11.56
CA GLU A 156 3.21 -19.04 -11.68
C GLU A 156 2.01 -19.21 -12.61
N GLN A 157 1.13 -18.20 -12.70
CA GLN A 157 -0.08 -18.30 -13.50
C GLN A 157 0.06 -17.63 -14.88
N THR A 158 -0.44 -18.31 -15.90
CA THR A 158 -0.44 -17.83 -17.28
C THR A 158 -1.44 -16.71 -17.55
N SER A 159 -2.36 -16.44 -16.60
CA SER A 159 -3.42 -15.43 -16.75
C SER A 159 -3.34 -14.34 -15.69
N ILE A 160 -3.23 -13.10 -16.16
CA ILE A 160 -3.22 -11.87 -15.34
C ILE A 160 -4.54 -11.71 -14.55
N ARG A 161 -5.65 -12.30 -15.03
CA ARG A 161 -6.96 -12.26 -14.35
C ARG A 161 -6.95 -12.98 -13.00
N ALA A 162 -5.99 -13.87 -12.77
CA ALA A 162 -5.80 -14.54 -11.49
C ALA A 162 -5.37 -13.59 -10.35
N LEU A 163 -4.96 -12.36 -10.66
CA LEU A 163 -4.62 -11.36 -9.66
C LEU A 163 -5.85 -10.71 -9.01
N ILE A 164 -7.04 -10.79 -9.63
CA ILE A 164 -8.25 -10.12 -9.15
C ILE A 164 -8.61 -10.51 -7.71
N PRO A 165 -8.66 -11.80 -7.33
CA PRO A 165 -8.99 -12.20 -5.95
C PRO A 165 -7.99 -11.64 -4.94
N THR A 166 -6.70 -11.67 -5.28
CA THR A 166 -5.61 -11.15 -4.42
C THR A 166 -5.68 -9.63 -4.28
N ALA A 167 -6.00 -8.91 -5.36
CA ALA A 167 -6.20 -7.47 -5.33
C ALA A 167 -7.36 -7.07 -4.41
N ILE A 168 -8.48 -7.82 -4.46
CA ILE A 168 -9.62 -7.61 -3.56
C ILE A 168 -9.22 -7.87 -2.11
N GLN A 169 -8.49 -8.96 -1.83
CA GLN A 169 -8.01 -9.26 -0.49
C GLN A 169 -7.09 -8.16 0.06
N GLN A 170 -6.15 -7.68 -0.75
CA GLN A 170 -5.27 -6.56 -0.37
C GLN A 170 -6.03 -5.27 -0.11
N PHE A 171 -7.05 -4.97 -0.92
CA PHE A 171 -7.91 -3.80 -0.69
C PHE A 171 -8.66 -3.89 0.65
N VAL A 172 -9.31 -5.03 0.92
CA VAL A 172 -10.04 -5.26 2.18
C VAL A 172 -9.08 -5.17 3.37
N TYR A 173 -7.89 -5.76 3.25
CA TYR A 173 -6.87 -5.70 4.28
C TYR A 173 -6.43 -4.25 4.58
N ALA A 174 -6.12 -3.47 3.55
CA ALA A 174 -5.75 -2.07 3.72
C ALA A 174 -6.86 -1.26 4.41
N CYS A 175 -8.14 -1.49 4.05
CA CYS A 175 -9.27 -0.90 4.74
C CYS A 175 -9.31 -1.27 6.23
N VAL A 176 -9.12 -2.55 6.57
CA VAL A 176 -9.09 -3.02 7.96
C VAL A 176 -7.97 -2.33 8.74
N LEU A 177 -6.76 -2.22 8.17
CA LEU A 177 -5.65 -1.51 8.81
C LEU A 177 -5.97 -0.05 9.09
N ILE A 178 -6.56 0.65 8.11
CA ILE A 178 -6.93 2.05 8.23
C ILE A 178 -8.01 2.22 9.32
N VAL A 179 -9.04 1.38 9.34
CA VAL A 179 -10.09 1.47 10.37
C VAL A 179 -9.52 1.19 11.77
N LEU A 180 -8.71 0.13 11.92
CA LEU A 180 -8.05 -0.18 13.19
C LEU A 180 -7.21 1.01 13.68
N SER A 181 -6.38 1.56 12.79
CA SER A 181 -5.61 2.77 13.04
C SER A 181 -6.50 3.91 13.56
N GLY A 182 -7.59 4.25 12.86
CA GLY A 182 -8.53 5.30 13.26
C GLY A 182 -9.15 5.10 14.65
N THR A 183 -9.58 3.88 14.99
CA THR A 183 -10.18 3.59 16.31
C THR A 183 -9.21 3.77 17.48
N PHE A 184 -7.92 3.47 17.29
CA PHE A 184 -6.89 3.70 18.31
C PHE A 184 -6.58 5.20 18.50
N TYR A 185 -6.81 6.02 17.48
CA TYR A 185 -6.54 7.46 17.53
C TYR A 185 -7.66 8.29 18.15
N GLU A 186 -8.92 7.93 17.92
CA GLU A 186 -10.07 8.65 18.49
C GLU A 186 -9.94 8.78 20.02
N LYS A 187 -9.53 7.70 20.69
CA LYS A 187 -9.27 7.67 22.14
C LYS A 187 -8.18 8.64 22.62
N LYS A 188 -7.27 9.05 21.74
CA LYS A 188 -6.12 9.90 22.10
C LYS A 188 -6.42 11.40 21.95
N LEU A 189 -7.47 11.77 21.21
CA LEU A 189 -7.96 13.14 21.08
C LEU A 189 -9.12 13.46 22.03
N SER A 190 -9.78 12.44 22.58
CA SER A 190 -10.87 12.58 23.54
C SER A 190 -10.41 12.72 25.00
N ASN A 191 -9.12 12.56 25.29
CA ASN A 191 -8.48 12.72 26.62
C ASN A 191 -7.52 13.91 26.59
#